data_AF-A0A356U8S3-F1
#
_entry.id   AF-A0A356U8S3-F1
#
_cell.length_a   1.000
_cell.length_b   1.000
_cell.length_c   1.000
_cell.angle_alpha   90.00
_cell.angle_beta   90.00
_cell.angle_gamma   90.00
#
_symmetry.space_group_name_H-M   'P 1'
#
loop_
_entity.id
_entity.type
_entity.pdbx_description
1 polymer ?
#
loop_
_entity_poly.entity_id
_entity_poly.type
_entity_poly.pdbx_seq_one_letter_code
_entity_poly.pdbx_strand_id
1 'polypeptide(L)'
;MKDNYQKLKKILREMFQMDQADLDFGIYGIMNQKRAEVEQFLDHDLLPQVKEAFQEYSSLDRLKIEEKLSTLKQNLEDAGVNPEDSPKYQELMNELNNSVDMEALEQEVYSHLVSFFSRYYDDGDFLSRPRYKEGVYAIPYKGEEVKLHWA
;
A
#
# COMPACT_ATOMS: atom_id res chain seq x y z
N MET A 1 1.20 -7.01 -11.45
CA MET A 1 1.92 -6.56 -10.23
C MET A 1 2.10 -5.04 -10.14
N LYS A 2 2.23 -4.27 -11.24
CA LYS A 2 2.06 -2.79 -11.24
C LYS A 2 0.63 -2.28 -10.95
N ASP A 3 -0.27 -3.16 -10.49
CA ASP A 3 -1.70 -3.00 -10.68
C ASP A 3 -2.38 -2.30 -9.48
N ASN A 4 -1.98 -2.60 -8.24
CA ASN A 4 -2.63 -2.02 -7.06
C ASN A 4 -2.27 -0.55 -6.84
N TYR A 5 -1.04 -0.14 -7.13
CA TYR A 5 -0.66 1.27 -7.07
C TYR A 5 -1.46 2.12 -8.08
N GLN A 6 -1.64 1.62 -9.31
CA GLN A 6 -2.43 2.33 -10.32
C GLN A 6 -3.91 2.38 -9.94
N LYS A 7 -4.46 1.32 -9.34
CA LYS A 7 -5.81 1.31 -8.77
C LYS A 7 -5.96 2.34 -7.66
N LEU A 8 -4.99 2.41 -6.73
CA LEU A 8 -4.97 3.40 -5.66
C LEU A 8 -4.95 4.81 -6.24
N LYS A 9 -4.03 5.08 -7.17
CA LYS A 9 -3.91 6.37 -7.85
C LYS A 9 -5.21 6.77 -8.55
N LYS A 10 -5.88 5.82 -9.22
CA LYS A 10 -7.17 6.06 -9.86
C LYS A 10 -8.25 6.45 -8.84
N ILE A 11 -8.38 5.70 -7.75
CA ILE A 11 -9.37 6.01 -6.70
C ILE A 11 -9.09 7.37 -6.08
N LEU A 12 -7.82 7.71 -5.82
CA LEU A 12 -7.46 9.03 -5.30
C LEU A 12 -7.86 10.15 -6.28
N ARG A 13 -7.63 9.97 -7.59
CA ARG A 13 -8.09 10.94 -8.60
C ARG A 13 -9.61 11.12 -8.61
N GLU A 14 -10.36 10.03 -8.51
CA GLU A 14 -11.82 10.06 -8.40
C GLU A 14 -12.27 10.78 -7.11
N MET A 15 -11.66 10.44 -5.96
CA MET A 15 -11.96 11.04 -4.65
C MET A 15 -11.66 12.54 -4.60
N PHE A 16 -10.61 12.99 -5.27
CA PHE A 16 -10.30 14.41 -5.38
C PHE A 16 -11.06 15.11 -6.52
N GLN A 17 -11.98 14.40 -7.18
CA GLN A 17 -12.81 14.90 -8.28
C GLN A 17 -11.98 15.47 -9.45
N MET A 18 -10.79 14.90 -9.68
CA MET A 18 -9.88 15.35 -10.74
C MET A 18 -10.42 15.03 -12.13
N ASP A 19 -11.31 14.04 -12.25
CA ASP A 19 -11.94 13.67 -13.51
C ASP A 19 -13.12 14.59 -13.90
N GLN A 20 -13.48 15.56 -13.04
CA GLN A 20 -14.52 16.54 -13.34
C GLN A 20 -13.96 17.74 -14.11
N ALA A 21 -14.77 18.26 -15.04
CA ALA A 21 -14.39 19.29 -15.99
C ALA A 21 -13.82 20.56 -15.31
N ASP A 22 -12.87 21.21 -16.00
CA ASP A 22 -12.29 22.49 -15.60
C ASP A 22 -13.29 23.63 -15.76
N LEU A 23 -14.26 23.72 -14.85
CA LEU A 23 -15.10 24.91 -14.77
C LEU A 23 -14.32 25.98 -14.00
N ASP A 24 -13.98 27.09 -14.66
CA ASP A 24 -13.20 28.18 -14.03
C ASP A 24 -14.06 29.24 -13.32
N PHE A 25 -15.26 28.88 -12.84
CA PHE A 25 -16.17 29.83 -12.21
C PHE A 25 -16.66 29.37 -10.82
N GLY A 26 -16.95 30.34 -9.95
CA GLY A 26 -17.46 30.06 -8.59
C GLY A 26 -16.47 29.24 -7.75
N ILE A 27 -16.98 28.25 -7.00
CA ILE A 27 -16.17 27.40 -6.11
C ILE A 27 -15.16 26.53 -6.87
N TYR A 28 -15.39 26.27 -8.16
CA TYR A 28 -14.52 25.44 -8.99
C TYR A 28 -13.16 26.09 -9.27
N GLY A 29 -13.06 27.43 -9.26
CA GLY A 29 -11.78 28.13 -9.37
C GLY A 29 -10.83 27.86 -8.19
N ILE A 30 -11.38 27.69 -6.98
CA ILE A 30 -10.60 27.33 -5.78
C ILE A 30 -10.10 25.88 -5.90
N MET A 31 -10.94 24.97 -6.41
CA MET A 31 -10.52 23.59 -6.69
C MET A 31 -9.43 23.52 -7.76
N ASN A 32 -9.58 24.28 -8.86
CA ASN A 32 -8.58 24.33 -9.93
C ASN A 32 -7.23 24.91 -9.47
N GLN A 33 -7.23 25.85 -8.51
CA GLN A 33 -5.98 26.41 -7.98
C GLN A 33 -5.10 25.37 -7.28
N LYS A 34 -5.72 24.33 -6.70
CA LYS A 34 -5.01 23.24 -6.01
C LYS A 34 -4.89 21.96 -6.85
N ARG A 35 -5.63 21.87 -7.96
CA ARG A 35 -5.57 20.75 -8.92
C ARG A 35 -4.14 20.44 -9.36
N ALA A 36 -3.39 21.45 -9.80
CA ALA A 36 -2.02 21.26 -10.27
C ALA A 36 -1.08 20.70 -9.18
N GLU A 37 -1.23 21.18 -7.94
CA GLU A 37 -0.44 20.71 -6.79
C GLU A 37 -0.78 19.26 -6.43
N VAL A 38 -2.07 18.90 -6.46
CA VAL A 38 -2.52 17.52 -6.20
C VAL A 38 -2.13 16.57 -7.33
N GLU A 39 -2.21 16.99 -8.59
CA GLU A 39 -1.74 16.18 -9.73
C GLU A 39 -0.23 15.94 -9.67
N GLN A 40 0.54 16.99 -9.38
CA GLN A 40 1.98 16.86 -9.17
C GLN A 40 2.28 15.85 -8.05
N PHE A 41 1.57 15.95 -6.92
CA PHE A 41 1.71 15.01 -5.82
C PHE A 41 1.40 13.57 -6.24
N LEU A 42 0.26 13.32 -6.88
CA LEU A 42 -0.16 11.97 -7.29
C LEU A 42 0.72 11.36 -8.38
N ASP A 43 1.30 12.18 -9.25
CA ASP A 43 2.06 11.72 -10.41
C ASP A 43 3.56 11.58 -10.12
N HIS A 44 4.12 12.46 -9.28
CA HIS A 44 5.57 12.58 -9.11
C HIS A 44 6.02 12.36 -7.66
N ASP A 45 5.26 12.81 -6.66
CA ASP A 45 5.76 12.87 -5.27
C ASP A 45 5.31 11.66 -4.41
N LEU A 46 4.13 11.11 -4.68
CA LEU A 46 3.54 10.03 -3.87
C LEU A 46 4.41 8.76 -3.89
N LEU A 47 4.84 8.31 -5.08
CA LEU A 47 5.62 7.07 -5.18
C LEU A 47 7.00 7.17 -4.49
N PRO A 48 7.79 8.24 -4.68
CA PRO A 48 9.03 8.44 -3.92
C PRO A 48 8.82 8.47 -2.40
N GLN A 49 7.81 9.19 -1.91
CA GLN A 49 7.54 9.29 -0.46
C GLN A 49 7.17 7.94 0.15
N VAL A 50 6.37 7.12 -0.57
CA VAL A 50 6.04 5.78 -0.11
C VAL A 50 7.30 4.92 -0.03
N LYS A 51 8.18 4.97 -1.05
CA LYS A 51 9.44 4.22 -1.03
C LYS A 51 10.36 4.64 0.11
N GLU A 52 10.46 5.94 0.39
CA GLU A 52 11.24 6.47 1.51
C GLU A 52 10.71 5.95 2.85
N ALA A 53 9.38 6.00 3.06
CA ALA A 53 8.76 5.48 4.27
C ALA A 53 9.00 3.96 4.48
N PHE A 54 8.99 3.15 3.41
CA PHE A 54 9.30 1.73 3.52
C PHE A 54 10.80 1.45 3.76
N GLN A 55 11.71 2.33 3.32
CA GLN A 55 13.15 2.20 3.59
C GLN A 55 13.48 2.35 5.08
N GLU A 56 12.77 3.21 5.81
CA GLU A 56 12.93 3.35 7.26
C GLU A 56 12.64 2.04 8.00
N TYR A 57 11.67 1.26 7.52
CA TYR A 57 11.25 0.00 8.13
C TYR A 57 12.19 -1.18 7.85
N SER A 58 12.88 -1.18 6.71
CA SER A 58 13.73 -2.31 6.30
C SER A 58 15.19 -2.18 6.71
N SER A 59 15.70 -0.97 6.85
CA SER A 59 17.14 -0.76 6.91
C SER A 59 17.77 -1.40 8.16
N LEU A 60 17.17 -1.30 9.33
CA LEU A 60 17.87 -1.66 10.58
C LEU A 60 18.10 -3.17 10.76
N ASP A 61 17.15 -4.02 10.41
CA ASP A 61 17.27 -5.47 10.68
C ASP A 61 17.94 -6.20 9.52
N ARG A 62 17.62 -5.84 8.27
CA ARG A 62 18.24 -6.42 7.09
C ARG A 62 19.72 -6.07 6.98
N LEU A 63 20.09 -4.80 7.21
CA LEU A 63 21.51 -4.39 7.16
C LEU A 63 22.35 -5.13 8.21
N LYS A 64 21.81 -5.37 9.41
CA LYS A 64 22.50 -6.15 10.45
C LYS A 64 22.67 -7.62 10.04
N ILE A 65 21.69 -8.22 9.38
CA ILE A 65 21.77 -9.60 8.90
C ILE A 65 22.77 -9.70 7.74
N GLU A 66 22.75 -8.75 6.81
CA GLU A 66 23.71 -8.66 5.69
C GLU A 66 25.15 -8.42 6.18
N GLU A 67 25.34 -7.56 7.19
CA GLU A 67 26.65 -7.34 7.81
C GLU A 67 27.17 -8.61 8.50
N LYS A 68 26.31 -9.32 9.25
CA LYS A 68 26.63 -10.63 9.84
C LYS A 68 26.96 -11.69 8.79
N LEU A 69 26.25 -11.71 7.66
CA LEU A 69 26.54 -12.61 6.55
C LEU A 69 27.88 -12.29 5.89
N SER A 70 28.20 -11.00 5.68
CA SER A 70 29.45 -10.57 5.05
C SER A 70 30.67 -10.92 5.92
N THR A 71 30.58 -10.67 7.22
CA THR A 71 31.63 -11.01 8.19
C THR A 71 31.79 -12.52 8.33
N LEU A 72 30.68 -13.27 8.36
CA LEU A 72 30.72 -14.73 8.40
C LEU A 72 31.33 -15.32 7.13
N LYS A 73 31.00 -14.74 5.96
CA LYS A 73 31.58 -15.16 4.68
C LYS A 73 33.09 -14.95 4.65
N GLN A 74 33.57 -13.78 5.05
CA GLN A 74 35.01 -13.49 5.14
C GLN A 74 35.72 -14.47 6.10
N ASN A 75 35.15 -14.71 7.28
CA ASN A 75 35.72 -15.66 8.25
C ASN A 75 35.78 -17.10 7.71
N LEU A 76 34.81 -17.52 6.91
CA LEU A 76 34.77 -18.86 6.31
C LEU A 76 35.76 -18.98 5.13
N GLU A 77 35.86 -17.94 4.30
CA GLU A 77 36.86 -17.85 3.23
C GLU A 77 38.29 -17.85 3.78
N ASP A 78 38.56 -17.10 4.85
CA ASP A 78 39.86 -17.08 5.55
C ASP A 78 40.19 -18.43 6.22
N ALA A 79 39.17 -19.16 6.66
CA ALA A 79 39.30 -20.51 7.20
C ALA A 79 39.43 -21.60 6.13
N GLY A 80 39.33 -21.25 4.83
CA GLY A 80 39.40 -22.20 3.71
C GLY A 80 38.18 -23.12 3.60
N VAL A 81 37.07 -22.76 4.23
CA VAL A 81 35.81 -23.52 4.22
C VAL A 81 34.83 -22.84 3.27
N ASN A 82 34.14 -23.61 2.44
CA ASN A 82 33.15 -23.07 1.52
C ASN A 82 31.96 -22.50 2.33
N PRO A 83 31.58 -21.21 2.15
CA PRO A 83 30.53 -20.58 2.94
C PRO A 83 29.19 -21.31 2.90
N GLU A 84 28.86 -21.92 1.76
CA GLU A 84 27.62 -22.68 1.52
C GLU A 84 27.50 -23.94 2.39
N ASP A 85 28.61 -24.52 2.87
CA ASP A 85 28.61 -25.75 3.68
C ASP A 85 28.41 -25.46 5.17
N SER A 86 28.42 -24.18 5.58
CA SER A 86 28.26 -23.79 6.98
C SER A 86 26.78 -23.72 7.37
N PRO A 87 26.33 -24.49 8.38
CA PRO A 87 24.94 -24.44 8.83
C PRO A 87 24.54 -23.05 9.32
N LYS A 88 25.49 -22.29 9.89
CA LYS A 88 25.26 -20.92 10.37
C LYS A 88 25.11 -19.91 9.23
N TYR A 89 25.76 -20.15 8.09
CA TYR A 89 25.59 -19.34 6.89
C TYR A 89 24.23 -19.63 6.25
N GLN A 90 23.83 -20.89 6.17
CA GLN A 90 22.50 -21.30 5.68
C GLN A 90 21.37 -20.77 6.58
N GLU A 91 21.53 -20.79 7.90
CA GLU A 91 20.57 -20.22 8.86
C GLU A 91 20.38 -18.72 8.64
N LEU A 92 21.46 -17.94 8.55
CA LEU A 92 21.40 -16.50 8.28
C LEU A 92 20.86 -16.20 6.87
N MET A 93 21.17 -17.03 5.87
CA MET A 93 20.63 -16.92 4.52
C MET A 93 19.12 -17.19 4.52
N ASN A 94 18.67 -18.18 5.30
CA ASN A 94 17.24 -18.45 5.49
C ASN A 94 16.55 -17.35 6.28
N GLU A 95 17.20 -16.76 7.28
CA GLU A 95 16.68 -15.61 8.03
C GLU A 95 16.55 -14.36 7.13
N LEU A 96 17.49 -14.16 6.20
CA LEU A 96 17.41 -13.13 5.17
C LEU A 96 16.33 -13.43 4.12
N ASN A 97 16.18 -14.67 3.68
CA ASN A 97 15.14 -15.05 2.72
C ASN A 97 13.73 -15.04 3.34
N ASN A 98 13.63 -15.32 4.64
CA ASN A 98 12.41 -15.17 5.43
C ASN A 98 12.18 -13.72 5.87
N SER A 99 13.14 -12.82 5.64
CA SER A 99 12.92 -11.40 5.88
C SER A 99 11.83 -10.91 4.94
N VAL A 100 10.98 -10.02 5.46
CA VAL A 100 9.74 -9.58 4.83
C VAL A 100 10.01 -9.09 3.40
N ASP A 101 9.34 -9.69 2.41
CA ASP A 101 9.32 -9.20 1.05
C ASP A 101 8.62 -7.83 1.03
N MET A 102 9.41 -6.77 0.95
CA MET A 102 8.93 -5.40 0.96
C MET A 102 8.05 -5.08 -0.25
N GLU A 103 8.33 -5.66 -1.42
CA GLU A 103 7.52 -5.39 -2.60
C GLU A 103 6.14 -6.03 -2.43
N ALA A 104 6.07 -7.22 -1.82
CA ALA A 104 4.81 -7.85 -1.45
C ALA A 104 4.04 -7.03 -0.39
N LEU A 105 4.73 -6.54 0.65
CA LEU A 105 4.13 -5.70 1.70
C LEU A 105 3.58 -4.39 1.13
N GLU A 106 4.34 -3.73 0.25
CA GLU A 106 3.92 -2.51 -0.44
C GLU A 106 2.64 -2.77 -1.26
N GLN A 107 2.58 -3.88 -2.01
CA GLN A 107 1.38 -4.25 -2.79
C GLN A 107 0.17 -4.58 -1.90
N GLU A 108 0.40 -5.18 -0.74
CA GLU A 108 -0.64 -5.48 0.24
C GLU A 108 -1.24 -4.20 0.83
N VAL A 109 -0.39 -3.24 1.22
CA VAL A 109 -0.83 -1.93 1.71
C VAL A 109 -1.66 -1.21 0.66
N TYR A 110 -1.23 -1.18 -0.60
CA TYR A 110 -2.03 -0.60 -1.68
C TYR A 110 -3.38 -1.30 -1.84
N SER A 111 -3.41 -2.63 -1.76
CA SER A 111 -4.66 -3.41 -1.82
C SER A 111 -5.62 -3.04 -0.69
N HIS A 112 -5.11 -2.89 0.54
CA HIS A 112 -5.89 -2.47 1.71
C HIS A 112 -6.43 -1.05 1.56
N LEU A 113 -5.61 -0.10 1.10
CA LEU A 113 -6.04 1.28 0.85
C LEU A 113 -7.12 1.35 -0.22
N VAL A 114 -6.92 0.67 -1.35
CA VAL A 114 -7.93 0.54 -2.42
C VAL A 114 -9.24 0.00 -1.86
N SER A 115 -9.17 -1.11 -1.12
CA SER A 115 -10.36 -1.76 -0.53
C SER A 115 -11.07 -0.86 0.48
N PHE A 116 -10.31 -0.07 1.24
CA PHE A 116 -10.85 0.89 2.20
C PHE A 116 -11.56 2.03 1.49
N PHE A 117 -10.87 2.75 0.61
CA PHE A 117 -11.42 3.92 -0.07
C PHE A 117 -12.62 3.57 -0.93
N SER A 118 -12.55 2.53 -1.76
CA SER A 118 -13.68 2.11 -2.60
C SER A 118 -14.92 1.72 -1.79
N ARG A 119 -14.77 1.39 -0.51
CA ARG A 119 -15.86 0.95 0.34
C ARG A 119 -16.47 2.07 1.16
N TYR A 120 -15.61 2.92 1.74
CA TYR A 120 -16.02 3.87 2.75
C TYR A 120 -16.19 5.27 2.20
N TYR A 121 -15.51 5.63 1.10
CA TYR A 121 -15.68 6.93 0.48
C TYR A 121 -16.92 6.94 -0.43
N ASP A 122 -17.77 7.94 -0.26
CA ASP A 122 -18.97 8.17 -1.07
C ASP A 122 -19.25 9.68 -1.12
N ASP A 123 -19.30 10.26 -2.33
CA ASP A 123 -19.65 11.68 -2.60
C ASP A 123 -19.00 12.72 -1.65
N GLY A 124 -17.73 12.53 -1.30
CA GLY A 124 -16.96 13.49 -0.50
C GLY A 124 -16.99 13.25 1.01
N ASP A 125 -17.61 12.15 1.48
CA ASP A 125 -17.62 11.77 2.90
C ASP A 125 -17.25 10.29 3.11
N PHE A 126 -16.84 9.95 4.33
CA PHE A 126 -16.59 8.59 4.77
C PHE A 126 -17.80 8.00 5.48
N LEU A 127 -18.53 7.12 4.80
CA LEU A 127 -19.69 6.45 5.36
C LEU A 127 -19.29 5.23 6.16
N SER A 128 -19.56 5.26 7.46
CA SER A 128 -19.43 4.08 8.32
C SER A 128 -20.49 3.03 7.93
N ARG A 129 -20.10 2.01 7.13
CA ARG A 129 -20.97 0.88 6.76
C ARG A 129 -20.76 -0.29 7.73
N PRO A 130 -21.63 -0.48 8.76
CA PRO A 130 -21.46 -1.54 9.73
C PRO A 130 -21.53 -2.93 9.07
N ARG A 131 -20.75 -3.88 9.60
CA ARG A 131 -20.79 -5.30 9.21
C ARG A 131 -21.21 -6.14 10.40
N TYR A 132 -22.00 -7.18 10.14
CA TYR A 132 -22.20 -8.28 11.09
C TYR A 132 -21.13 -9.38 10.94
N LYS A 133 -20.61 -9.63 9.72
CA LYS A 133 -19.51 -10.56 9.39
C LYS A 133 -18.75 -10.08 8.13
N GLU A 134 -17.57 -10.62 7.87
CA GLU A 134 -16.78 -10.34 6.67
C GLU A 134 -17.58 -10.66 5.40
N GLY A 135 -17.65 -9.72 4.44
CA GLY A 135 -18.36 -9.89 3.17
C GLY A 135 -19.88 -9.62 3.15
N VAL A 136 -20.55 -9.43 4.29
CA VAL A 136 -22.03 -9.24 4.35
C VAL A 136 -22.40 -7.84 4.86
N TYR A 137 -23.11 -7.08 4.03
CA TYR A 137 -23.62 -5.75 4.40
C TYR A 137 -24.75 -5.84 5.42
N ALA A 138 -24.63 -5.09 6.52
CA ALA A 138 -25.75 -4.86 7.42
C ALA A 138 -26.65 -3.77 6.82
N ILE A 139 -27.79 -4.14 6.26
CA ILE A 139 -28.84 -3.16 5.95
C ILE A 139 -29.54 -2.86 7.29
N PRO A 140 -29.55 -1.61 7.79
CA PRO A 140 -30.27 -1.27 9.01
C PRO A 140 -31.77 -1.48 8.76
N TYR A 141 -32.29 -2.59 9.26
CA TYR A 141 -33.70 -2.97 9.16
C TYR A 141 -34.50 -2.20 10.22
N LYS A 142 -35.44 -1.34 9.78
CA LYS A 142 -36.45 -0.71 10.67
C LYS A 142 -37.75 -1.52 10.79
N GLY A 143 -37.82 -2.69 10.14
CA GLY A 143 -38.91 -3.66 10.32
C GLY A 143 -40.20 -3.40 9.53
N GLU A 144 -40.26 -2.40 8.65
CA GLU A 144 -41.54 -2.00 8.01
C GLU A 144 -41.68 -2.19 6.48
N GLU A 145 -40.69 -2.70 5.72
CA GLU A 145 -40.89 -2.92 4.27
C GLU A 145 -40.18 -4.18 3.70
N VAL A 146 -40.84 -4.81 2.72
CA VAL A 146 -40.32 -5.92 1.90
C VAL A 146 -39.68 -5.35 0.63
N LYS A 147 -38.39 -5.63 0.39
CA LYS A 147 -37.75 -5.37 -0.91
C LYS A 147 -37.66 -6.66 -1.72
N LEU A 148 -38.35 -6.70 -2.85
CA LEU A 148 -38.17 -7.73 -3.86
C LEU A 148 -37.00 -7.33 -4.76
N HIS A 149 -35.92 -8.10 -4.73
CA HIS A 149 -34.90 -8.07 -5.77
C HIS A 149 -35.35 -8.98 -6.91
N TRP A 150 -35.43 -8.44 -8.12
CA TRP A 150 -35.35 -9.25 -9.33
C TRP A 150 -33.91 -9.25 -9.84
N ALA A 151 -33.49 -10.42 -10.31
CA ALA A 151 -32.16 -10.67 -10.88
C ALA A 151 -31.94 -9.90 -12.19
#